data_AF-A0A497ILH6-F1
#
_entry.id   AF-A0A497ILH6-F1
#
_cell.length_a   1.000
_cell.length_b   1.000
_cell.length_c   1.000
_cell.angle_alpha   90.00
_cell.angle_beta   90.00
_cell.angle_gamma   90.00
#
_symmetry.space_group_name_H-M   'P 1'
#
loop_
_entity.id
_entity.type
_entity.pdbx_description
1 polymer ?
#
loop_
_entity_poly.entity_id
_entity_poly.type
_entity_poly.pdbx_seq_one_letter_code
_entity_poly.pdbx_strand_id
1 'polypeptide(L)'
;MTQLVIDANVLRDTCYPANGKAREVLTIVRKRSFTVVFCTEIRNEYKSQADHPDCKNQKSLQKWYELMRSKFGKKVKIDKNDINTCFSRLIDQNRFGNGKDIIYVKAAEKIKDSDKTLIAYEWHFQQAHSCITQLGIRRLDLDEAVEVLKSN
;
A
#
# COMPACT_ATOMS: atom_id res chain seq x y z
N MET A 1 14.82 10.26 2.26
CA MET A 1 14.37 8.95 2.80
C MET A 1 13.17 8.53 1.97
N THR A 2 13.22 7.37 1.32
CA THR A 2 12.18 6.93 0.38
C THR A 2 10.84 6.74 1.08
N GLN A 3 9.78 7.32 0.52
CA GLN A 3 8.40 7.24 0.99
C GLN A 3 7.57 6.39 0.03
N LEU A 4 6.67 5.57 0.57
CA LEU A 4 5.80 4.71 -0.23
C LEU A 4 4.49 4.41 0.50
N VAL A 5 3.48 3.97 -0.24
CA VAL A 5 2.23 3.41 0.27
C VAL A 5 2.19 1.92 -0.04
N ILE A 6 1.63 1.11 0.85
CA ILE A 6 1.47 -0.34 0.67
C ILE A 6 -0.01 -0.67 0.82
N ASP A 7 -0.57 -1.45 -0.08
CA ASP A 7 -1.90 -2.01 0.10
C ASP A 7 -1.94 -3.02 1.26
N ALA A 8 -2.99 -3.02 2.09
CA ALA A 8 -3.16 -3.96 3.18
C ALA A 8 -3.18 -5.43 2.71
N ASN A 9 -3.56 -5.71 1.46
CA ASN A 9 -3.48 -7.07 0.91
C ASN A 9 -2.05 -7.60 0.81
N VAL A 10 -1.04 -6.74 0.71
CA VAL A 10 0.37 -7.17 0.80
C VAL A 10 0.66 -7.74 2.19
N LEU A 11 0.07 -7.19 3.25
CA LEU A 11 0.22 -7.69 4.61
C LEU A 11 -0.50 -9.02 4.77
N ARG A 12 -1.77 -9.11 4.32
CA ARG A 12 -2.57 -10.33 4.33
C ARG A 12 -1.81 -11.49 3.68
N ASP A 13 -1.19 -11.22 2.53
CA ASP A 13 -0.50 -12.24 1.76
C ASP A 13 0.72 -12.82 2.47
N THR A 14 1.34 -12.07 3.38
CA THR A 14 2.44 -12.61 4.19
C THR A 14 2.03 -13.77 5.10
N CYS A 15 0.74 -13.94 5.36
CA CYS A 15 0.20 -15.05 6.14
C CYS A 15 0.22 -16.37 5.37
N TYR A 16 0.31 -16.33 4.03
CA TYR A 16 0.30 -17.52 3.18
C TYR A 16 1.72 -17.94 2.74
N PRO A 17 2.15 -19.19 3.00
CA PRO A 17 3.49 -19.66 2.66
C PRO A 17 3.86 -19.60 1.16
N ALA A 18 2.89 -19.59 0.27
CA ALA A 18 3.11 -19.46 -1.17
C ALA A 18 3.53 -18.03 -1.59
N ASN A 19 3.19 -17.02 -0.79
CA ASN A 19 3.35 -15.61 -1.19
C ASN A 19 4.68 -15.07 -0.64
N GLY A 20 5.79 -15.59 -1.19
CA GLY A 20 7.15 -15.22 -0.80
C GLY A 20 7.47 -13.74 -1.07
N LYS A 21 6.97 -13.19 -2.18
CA LYS A 21 7.24 -11.80 -2.60
C LYS A 21 6.66 -10.76 -1.66
N ALA A 22 5.44 -10.97 -1.13
CA ALA A 22 4.86 -10.08 -0.13
C ALA A 22 5.72 -9.99 1.14
N ARG A 23 6.23 -11.13 1.63
CA ARG A 23 7.17 -11.18 2.76
C ARG A 23 8.48 -10.48 2.46
N GLU A 24 8.99 -10.65 1.24
CA GLU A 24 10.22 -10.00 0.78
C GLU A 24 10.07 -8.48 0.74
N VAL A 25 8.97 -7.96 0.17
CA VAL A 25 8.64 -6.52 0.18
C VAL A 25 8.66 -5.98 1.61
N LEU A 26 7.90 -6.57 2.54
CA LEU A 26 7.86 -6.08 3.93
C LEU A 26 9.23 -6.15 4.61
N THR A 27 10.03 -7.16 4.27
CA THR A 27 11.40 -7.33 4.79
C THR A 27 12.34 -6.24 4.29
N ILE A 28 12.30 -5.91 2.99
CA ILE A 28 13.14 -4.86 2.40
C ILE A 28 12.75 -3.51 2.99
N VAL A 29 11.44 -3.18 3.00
CA VAL A 29 10.91 -1.94 3.58
C VAL A 29 11.41 -1.74 5.01
N ARG A 30 11.34 -2.79 5.84
CA ARG A 30 11.83 -2.75 7.23
C ARG A 30 13.36 -2.58 7.30
N LYS A 31 14.12 -3.36 6.52
CA LYS A 31 15.59 -3.34 6.58
C LYS A 31 16.17 -2.01 6.09
N ARG A 32 15.58 -1.42 5.04
CA ARG A 32 15.99 -0.13 4.47
C ARG A 32 15.37 1.08 5.17
N SER A 33 14.54 0.85 6.20
CA SER A 33 13.89 1.92 6.96
C SER A 33 13.08 2.89 6.07
N PHE A 34 12.40 2.35 5.04
CA PHE A 34 11.53 3.16 4.20
C PHE A 34 10.33 3.68 4.99
N THR A 35 9.87 4.88 4.64
CA THR A 35 8.73 5.50 5.31
C THR A 35 7.43 5.07 4.65
N VAL A 36 6.58 4.35 5.39
CA VAL A 36 5.23 3.96 4.94
C VAL A 36 4.24 5.08 5.24
N VAL A 37 3.70 5.69 4.18
CA VAL A 37 2.66 6.72 4.28
C VAL A 37 1.29 6.05 4.42
N PHE A 38 0.47 6.50 5.38
CA PHE A 38 -0.86 5.95 5.61
C PHE A 38 -1.82 6.98 6.19
N CYS A 39 -3.13 6.77 6.03
CA CYS A 39 -4.17 7.48 6.80
C CYS A 39 -4.73 6.60 7.93
N THR A 40 -5.74 7.09 8.65
CA THR A 40 -6.35 6.34 9.77
C THR A 40 -6.95 5.01 9.30
N GLU A 41 -7.57 5.01 8.13
CA GLU A 41 -8.25 3.87 7.53
C GLU A 41 -7.27 2.78 7.13
N ILE A 42 -6.25 3.14 6.34
CA ILE A 42 -5.16 2.23 5.96
C ILE A 42 -4.50 1.62 7.22
N ARG A 43 -4.26 2.43 8.25
CA ARG A 43 -3.71 1.93 9.52
C ARG A 43 -4.64 0.91 10.19
N ASN A 44 -5.95 1.13 10.16
CA ASN A 44 -6.91 0.21 10.73
C ASN A 44 -6.97 -1.10 9.93
N GLU A 45 -6.85 -1.04 8.60
CA GLU A 45 -6.73 -2.22 7.75
C GLU A 45 -5.45 -3.00 8.06
N TYR A 46 -4.31 -2.32 8.18
CA TYR A 46 -3.05 -2.96 8.59
C TYR A 46 -3.17 -3.65 9.95
N LYS A 47 -3.81 -2.99 10.92
CA LYS A 47 -4.05 -3.58 12.24
C LYS A 47 -4.88 -4.85 12.12
N SER A 48 -5.97 -4.81 11.34
CA SER A 48 -6.82 -5.98 11.11
C SER A 48 -6.06 -7.14 10.50
N GLN A 49 -5.14 -6.88 9.55
CA GLN A 49 -4.30 -7.93 8.97
C GLN A 49 -3.27 -8.46 9.96
N ALA A 50 -2.66 -7.56 10.75
CA ALA A 50 -1.67 -7.93 11.77
C ALA A 50 -2.26 -8.79 12.90
N ASP A 51 -3.51 -8.52 13.26
CA ASP A 51 -4.23 -9.24 14.32
C ASP A 51 -5.04 -10.43 13.79
N HIS A 52 -4.95 -10.77 12.49
CA HIS A 52 -5.72 -11.84 11.90
C HIS A 52 -5.38 -13.21 12.53
N PRO A 53 -6.36 -13.95 13.09
CA PRO A 53 -6.09 -15.15 13.89
C PRO A 53 -5.46 -16.29 13.08
N ASP A 54 -5.85 -16.45 11.81
CA ASP A 54 -5.34 -17.53 10.95
C ASP A 54 -3.97 -17.24 10.32
N CYS A 55 -3.34 -16.11 10.70
CA CYS A 55 -2.07 -15.73 10.11
C CYS A 55 -0.91 -16.55 10.70
N LYS A 56 -0.32 -17.45 9.90
CA LYS A 56 0.86 -18.24 10.33
C LYS A 56 2.07 -17.39 10.73
N ASN A 57 2.14 -16.15 10.23
CA ASN A 57 3.23 -15.20 10.49
C ASN A 57 2.82 -14.02 11.40
N GLN A 58 1.76 -14.17 12.21
CA GLN A 58 1.15 -13.09 12.99
C GLN A 58 2.17 -12.28 13.81
N LYS A 59 3.06 -12.92 14.57
CA LYS A 59 4.07 -12.21 15.39
C LYS A 59 4.98 -11.29 14.57
N SER A 60 5.42 -11.75 13.40
CA SER A 60 6.26 -10.97 12.50
C SER A 60 5.49 -9.79 11.91
N LEU A 61 4.23 -10.01 11.56
CA LEU A 61 3.36 -8.96 11.00
C LEU A 61 2.98 -7.91 12.05
N GLN A 62 2.67 -8.31 13.29
CA GLN A 62 2.46 -7.40 14.42
C GLN A 62 3.69 -6.56 14.70
N LYS A 63 4.88 -7.17 14.69
CA LYS A 63 6.14 -6.43 14.84
C LYS A 63 6.35 -5.43 13.69
N TRP A 64 6.04 -5.81 12.46
CA TRP A 64 6.12 -4.91 11.31
C TRP A 64 5.14 -3.73 11.47
N TYR A 65 3.88 -4.01 11.80
CA TYR A 65 2.85 -3.00 12.02
C TYR A 65 3.26 -2.02 13.12
N GLU A 66 3.77 -2.50 14.25
CA GLU A 66 4.20 -1.66 15.36
C GLU A 66 5.37 -0.74 14.96
N LEU A 67 6.32 -1.25 14.17
CA LEU A 67 7.42 -0.45 13.63
C LEU A 67 6.92 0.65 12.68
N MET A 68 5.96 0.34 11.80
CA MET A 68 5.38 1.36 10.92
C MET A 68 4.56 2.38 11.71
N ARG A 69 3.85 1.96 12.75
CA ARG A 69 3.05 2.87 13.59
C ARG A 69 3.91 3.85 14.38
N SER A 70 5.05 3.39 14.89
CA SER A 70 5.86 4.13 15.88
C SER A 70 7.10 4.82 15.31
N LYS A 71 7.73 4.26 14.26
CA LYS A 71 9.06 4.69 13.81
C LYS A 71 9.15 4.97 12.31
N PHE A 72 8.64 4.07 11.48
CA PHE A 72 8.85 4.09 10.03
C PHE A 72 7.60 4.46 9.24
N GLY A 73 6.60 5.04 9.87
CA GLY A 73 5.39 5.44 9.17
C GLY A 73 5.00 6.88 9.41
N LYS A 74 4.32 7.42 8.42
CA LYS A 74 3.91 8.82 8.36
C LYS A 74 2.42 8.89 8.14
N LYS A 75 1.71 9.28 9.20
CA LYS A 75 0.27 9.50 9.14
C LYS A 75 -0.04 10.78 8.36
N VAL A 76 -0.91 10.68 7.37
CA VAL A 76 -1.41 11.81 6.58
C VAL A 76 -2.93 11.97 6.73
N LYS A 77 -3.42 13.20 6.55
CA LYS A 77 -4.85 13.48 6.44
C LYS A 77 -5.27 13.37 4.98
N ILE A 78 -6.39 12.70 4.74
CA ILE A 78 -6.97 12.49 3.42
C ILE A 78 -8.41 12.96 3.45
N ASP A 79 -8.79 13.76 2.46
CA ASP A 79 -10.19 14.01 2.16
C ASP A 79 -10.67 12.90 1.22
N LYS A 80 -11.66 12.11 1.65
CA LYS A 80 -12.17 10.99 0.84
C LYS A 80 -13.15 11.45 -0.24
N ASN A 81 -13.76 12.62 -0.10
CA ASN A 81 -14.85 13.07 -0.95
C ASN A 81 -14.36 13.64 -2.28
N ASP A 82 -13.12 14.13 -2.33
CA ASP A 82 -12.53 14.69 -3.54
C ASP A 82 -12.00 13.59 -4.48
N ILE A 83 -12.87 12.95 -5.26
CA ILE A 83 -12.49 11.90 -6.21
C ILE A 83 -12.49 12.49 -7.61
N ASN A 84 -11.35 12.40 -8.31
CA ASN A 84 -11.26 12.93 -9.67
C ASN A 84 -12.16 12.14 -10.65
N THR A 85 -12.42 12.73 -11.81
CA THR A 85 -13.31 12.15 -12.84
C THR A 85 -12.81 10.80 -13.36
N CYS A 86 -11.50 10.55 -13.41
CA CYS A 86 -10.94 9.29 -13.88
C CYS A 86 -11.34 8.13 -12.95
N PHE A 87 -11.09 8.29 -11.64
CA PHE A 87 -11.47 7.29 -10.64
C PHE A 87 -12.99 7.18 -10.49
N SER A 88 -13.72 8.30 -10.55
CA SER A 88 -15.19 8.28 -10.47
C SER A 88 -15.79 7.37 -11.56
N ARG A 89 -15.32 7.48 -12.81
CA ARG A 89 -15.75 6.60 -13.90
C ARG A 89 -15.45 5.12 -13.65
N LEU A 90 -14.30 4.80 -13.08
CA LEU A 90 -13.94 3.42 -12.76
C LEU A 90 -14.78 2.86 -11.60
N ILE A 91 -15.11 3.68 -10.62
CA ILE A 91 -15.97 3.32 -9.50
C ILE A 91 -17.40 3.05 -10.01
N ASP A 92 -17.95 3.93 -10.85
CA ASP A 92 -19.28 3.76 -11.45
C ASP A 92 -19.39 2.49 -12.29
N GLN A 93 -18.27 2.04 -12.88
CA GLN A 93 -18.18 0.80 -13.65
C GLN A 93 -17.88 -0.45 -12.78
N ASN A 94 -17.83 -0.31 -11.45
CA ASN A 94 -17.41 -1.36 -10.50
C ASN A 94 -16.01 -1.92 -10.78
N ARG A 95 -15.11 -1.12 -11.37
CA ARG A 95 -13.72 -1.50 -11.70
C ARG A 95 -12.71 -1.06 -10.66
N PHE A 96 -13.12 -0.28 -9.66
CA PHE A 96 -12.23 0.23 -8.62
C PHE A 96 -12.83 0.13 -7.20
N GLY A 97 -13.03 -1.11 -6.73
CA GLY A 97 -13.26 -1.43 -5.31
C GLY A 97 -14.34 -0.63 -4.59
N ASN A 98 -15.42 -0.26 -5.28
CA ASN A 98 -16.49 0.61 -4.79
C ASN A 98 -15.97 1.91 -4.13
N GLY A 99 -14.81 2.40 -4.60
CA GLY A 99 -14.17 3.63 -4.12
C GLY A 99 -13.43 3.49 -2.79
N LYS A 100 -13.40 2.33 -2.13
CA LYS A 100 -12.67 2.17 -0.86
C LYS A 100 -11.15 2.30 -1.05
N ASP A 101 -10.65 1.77 -2.17
CA ASP A 101 -9.21 1.71 -2.47
C ASP A 101 -8.61 3.08 -2.85
N ILE A 102 -9.46 4.10 -3.07
CA ILE A 102 -9.00 5.47 -3.38
C ILE A 102 -8.13 6.06 -2.26
N ILE A 103 -8.31 5.60 -1.01
CA ILE A 103 -7.53 6.08 0.13
C ILE A 103 -6.04 5.80 -0.05
N TYR A 104 -5.66 4.70 -0.72
CA TYR A 104 -4.27 4.34 -0.99
C TYR A 104 -3.64 5.27 -2.03
N VAL A 105 -4.39 5.57 -3.10
CA VAL A 105 -3.97 6.53 -4.13
C VAL A 105 -3.79 7.91 -3.51
N LYS A 106 -4.78 8.39 -2.76
CA LYS A 106 -4.72 9.68 -2.09
C LYS A 106 -3.62 9.77 -1.04
N ALA A 107 -3.29 8.66 -0.37
CA ALA A 107 -2.14 8.61 0.53
C ALA A 107 -0.84 8.80 -0.25
N ALA A 108 -0.71 8.16 -1.42
CA ALA A 108 0.46 8.27 -2.27
C ALA A 108 0.62 9.68 -2.87
N GLU A 109 -0.48 10.37 -3.17
CA GLU A 109 -0.45 11.78 -3.58
C GLU A 109 0.13 12.72 -2.51
N LYS A 110 0.09 12.34 -1.23
CA LYS A 110 0.71 13.13 -0.14
C LYS A 110 2.22 12.95 -0.05
N ILE A 111 2.82 12.03 -0.81
CA ILE A 111 4.27 11.91 -0.93
C ILE A 111 4.77 13.14 -1.71
N LYS A 112 5.63 13.92 -1.06
CA LYS A 112 6.19 15.17 -1.64
C LYS A 112 7.35 14.92 -2.60
N ASP A 113 7.97 13.75 -2.50
CA ASP A 113 9.09 13.38 -3.34
C ASP A 113 8.60 13.10 -4.77
N SER A 114 9.47 13.27 -5.77
CA SER A 114 9.13 13.04 -7.18
C SER A 114 8.75 11.58 -7.47
N ASP A 115 9.24 10.64 -6.67
CA ASP A 115 8.96 9.21 -6.81
C ASP A 115 7.85 8.76 -5.84
N LYS A 116 6.59 9.03 -6.21
CA LYS A 116 5.42 8.60 -5.45
C LYS A 116 5.16 7.12 -5.73
N THR A 117 5.54 6.25 -4.81
CA THR A 117 5.36 4.80 -4.99
C THR A 117 4.12 4.28 -4.26
N LEU A 118 3.32 3.47 -4.96
CA LEU A 118 2.20 2.68 -4.42
C LEU A 118 2.43 1.21 -4.73
N ILE A 119 2.60 0.37 -3.71
CA ILE A 119 2.71 -1.09 -3.87
C ILE A 119 1.31 -1.68 -3.71
N ALA A 120 0.70 -2.04 -4.84
CA ALA A 120 -0.64 -2.58 -4.90
C ALA A 120 -0.83 -3.42 -6.17
N TYR A 121 -1.24 -4.68 -6.02
CA TYR A 121 -1.25 -5.67 -7.10
C TYR A 121 -2.64 -6.21 -7.44
N GLU A 122 -3.66 -5.98 -6.60
CA GLU A 122 -5.00 -6.49 -6.84
C GLU A 122 -5.62 -5.92 -8.14
N TRP A 123 -6.53 -6.70 -8.74
CA TRP A 123 -7.10 -6.42 -10.06
C TRP A 123 -7.65 -5.00 -10.20
N HIS A 124 -8.30 -4.45 -9.17
CA HIS A 124 -8.85 -3.10 -9.22
C HIS A 124 -7.76 -2.02 -9.38
N PHE A 125 -6.59 -2.18 -8.76
CA PHE A 125 -5.46 -1.27 -8.96
C PHE A 125 -4.85 -1.39 -10.36
N GLN A 126 -4.91 -2.58 -10.95
CA GLN A 126 -4.51 -2.79 -12.34
C GLN A 126 -5.48 -2.07 -13.31
N GLN A 127 -6.79 -2.16 -13.07
CA GLN A 127 -7.80 -1.43 -13.86
C GLN A 127 -7.61 0.09 -13.75
N ALA A 128 -7.22 0.57 -12.58
CA ALA A 128 -6.97 1.98 -12.34
C ALA A 128 -5.56 2.46 -12.71
N HIS A 129 -4.71 1.61 -13.31
CA HIS A 129 -3.31 1.93 -13.56
C HIS A 129 -3.13 3.25 -14.33
N SER A 130 -3.92 3.47 -15.39
CA SER A 130 -3.84 4.72 -16.16
C SER A 130 -4.19 5.94 -15.32
N CYS A 131 -5.26 5.90 -14.51
CA CYS A 131 -5.63 6.99 -13.61
C CYS A 131 -4.56 7.26 -12.54
N ILE A 132 -3.93 6.21 -12.00
CA ILE A 132 -2.87 6.33 -10.99
C ILE A 132 -1.61 6.97 -11.60
N THR A 133 -1.18 6.52 -12.79
CA THR A 133 -0.01 7.05 -13.47
C THR A 133 -0.19 8.53 -13.87
N GLN A 134 -1.41 8.95 -14.24
CA GLN A 134 -1.72 10.37 -14.52
C GLN A 134 -1.47 11.30 -13.32
N LEU A 135 -1.52 10.77 -12.08
CA LEU A 135 -1.19 11.52 -10.86
C LEU A 135 0.32 11.55 -10.54
N GLY A 136 1.14 10.99 -11.43
CA GLY A 136 2.58 10.81 -11.22
C GLY A 136 2.89 9.77 -10.14
N ILE A 137 1.99 8.80 -9.91
CA ILE A 137 2.20 7.72 -8.95
C ILE A 137 2.67 6.47 -9.71
N ARG A 138 3.81 5.92 -9.28
CA ARG A 138 4.30 4.64 -9.74
C ARG A 138 3.62 3.52 -8.95
N ARG A 139 2.63 2.88 -9.57
CA ARG A 139 2.04 1.63 -9.06
C ARG A 139 2.99 0.47 -9.35
N LEU A 140 3.32 -0.32 -8.34
CA LEU A 140 4.14 -1.52 -8.45
C LEU A 140 3.33 -2.73 -8.00
N ASP A 141 3.39 -3.83 -8.76
CA ASP A 141 3.03 -5.15 -8.24
C ASP A 141 4.13 -5.69 -7.31
N LEU A 142 3.97 -6.93 -6.83
CA LEU A 142 4.93 -7.51 -5.88
C LEU A 142 6.31 -7.80 -6.49
N ASP A 143 6.37 -8.20 -7.76
CA ASP A 143 7.62 -8.50 -8.44
C ASP A 143 8.37 -7.21 -8.76
N GLU A 144 7.68 -6.25 -9.37
CA GLU A 144 8.20 -4.91 -9.64
C GLU A 144 8.67 -4.22 -8.35
N ALA A 145 7.91 -4.35 -7.27
CA ALA A 145 8.29 -3.79 -5.97
C ALA A 145 9.60 -4.39 -5.45
N VAL A 146 9.79 -5.71 -5.52
CA VAL A 146 11.05 -6.32 -5.05
C VAL A 146 12.25 -5.80 -5.83
N GLU A 147 12.14 -5.68 -7.16
CA GLU A 147 13.23 -5.19 -8.01
C GLU A 147 13.58 -3.73 -7.74
N VAL A 148 12.56 -2.86 -7.68
CA VAL A 148 12.73 -1.43 -7.45
C VAL A 148 13.25 -1.15 -6.04
N LEU A 149 12.73 -1.85 -5.02
CA LEU A 149 13.14 -1.65 -3.63
C LEU A 149 14.55 -2.18 -3.33
N LYS A 150 15.05 -3.16 -4.08
CA LYS A 150 16.44 -3.64 -3.97
C LYS A 150 17.45 -2.69 -4.61
N SER A 151 17.03 -1.99 -5.65
CA SER A 151 17.89 -1.07 -6.40
C SER A 151 18.04 0.31 -5.74
N ASN A 152 17.10 0.69 -4.86
CA ASN A 152 17.06 1.97 -4.13
C ASN A 152 17.71 1.92 -2.75
#